data_AF-A0AAD7GYK6-F1
#
_entry.id   AF-A0AAD7GYK6-F1
#
_cell.length_a   1.000
_cell.length_b   1.000
_cell.length_c   1.000
_cell.angle_alpha   90.00
_cell.angle_beta   90.00
_cell.angle_gamma   90.00
#
_symmetry.space_group_name_H-M   'P 1'
#
loop_
_entity.id
_entity.type
_entity.pdbx_description
1 polymer ?
#
loop_
_entity_poly.entity_id
_entity_poly.type
_entity_poly.pdbx_seq_one_letter_code
_entity_poly.pdbx_strand_id
1 'polypeptide(L)'
;LSYQNHDFKTKLQIARFTWFMIYIDDLGNDTPTALQDFQIGLLQGQVHENPVLHQFSNHLRDMYLYWEPLIANCIVCAALEFVNGCVLESRSEIQGMAVSSLAERWPYFLRAKTGVAAAYTLMIFPKSNNPDISKFIQAVADINVFIDLTNDVLSFYKEILAGEVANYIHNKSTTTGETVDATLECTAQEAISTYDRISSYLQGSARDAWKTFANGYIAFHVTQDRYRLRELDLGVE
;
A
#
# COMPACT_ATOMS: atom_id res chain seq x y z
N LEU A 1 -2.52 -14.03 -4.42
CA LEU A 1 -1.77 -14.08 -5.69
C LEU A 1 -0.33 -13.60 -5.54
N SER A 2 -0.05 -12.54 -4.78
CA SER A 2 1.32 -11.99 -4.65
C SER A 2 2.26 -12.78 -3.72
N TYR A 3 1.74 -13.56 -2.77
CA TYR A 3 2.55 -14.24 -1.75
C TYR A 3 2.55 -15.76 -1.89
N GLN A 4 2.55 -16.28 -3.13
CA GLN A 4 2.28 -17.69 -3.44
C GLN A 4 3.26 -18.67 -2.79
N ASN A 5 4.50 -18.24 -2.58
CA ASN A 5 5.58 -19.10 -2.09
C ASN A 5 5.68 -19.11 -0.56
N HIS A 6 4.87 -18.31 0.14
CA HIS A 6 4.83 -18.30 1.59
C HIS A 6 4.05 -19.49 2.13
N ASP A 7 4.37 -19.93 3.35
CA ASP A 7 3.58 -20.94 4.05
C ASP A 7 2.16 -20.42 4.36
N PHE A 8 1.26 -21.34 4.68
CA PHE A 8 -0.15 -21.00 4.93
C PHE A 8 -0.33 -19.99 6.08
N LYS A 9 0.43 -20.10 7.17
CA LYS A 9 0.27 -19.22 8.33
C LYS A 9 0.73 -17.80 8.00
N THR A 10 1.86 -17.67 7.30
CA THR A 10 2.35 -16.38 6.80
C THR A 10 1.34 -15.75 5.84
N LYS A 11 0.78 -16.52 4.89
CA LYS A 11 -0.28 -16.03 3.98
C LYS A 11 -1.52 -15.58 4.73
N LEU A 12 -1.97 -16.35 5.72
CA LEU A 12 -3.14 -16.00 6.54
C LEU A 12 -2.89 -14.71 7.32
N GLN A 13 -1.68 -14.52 7.85
CA GLN A 13 -1.31 -13.28 8.53
C GLN A 13 -1.38 -12.08 7.56
N ILE A 14 -0.82 -12.19 6.36
CA ILE A 14 -0.88 -11.13 5.36
C ILE A 14 -2.32 -10.86 4.91
N ALA A 15 -3.13 -11.91 4.71
CA ALA A 15 -4.54 -11.76 4.33
C ALA A 15 -5.36 -11.04 5.41
N ARG A 16 -5.13 -11.36 6.69
CA ARG A 16 -5.74 -10.64 7.83
C ARG A 16 -5.28 -9.18 7.84
N PHE A 17 -4.00 -8.91 7.60
CA PHE A 17 -3.47 -7.55 7.50
C PHE A 17 -4.21 -6.75 6.43
N THR A 18 -4.32 -7.27 5.21
CA THR A 18 -5.06 -6.63 4.11
C THR A 18 -6.52 -6.39 4.48
N TRP A 19 -7.18 -7.35 5.12
CA TRP A 19 -8.56 -7.19 5.57
C TRP A 19 -8.72 -6.05 6.58
N PHE A 20 -7.78 -5.92 7.54
CA PHE A 20 -7.77 -4.78 8.46
C PHE A 20 -7.57 -3.45 7.73
N MET A 21 -6.69 -3.38 6.73
CA MET A 21 -6.49 -2.13 5.97
C MET A 21 -7.77 -1.70 5.27
N ILE A 22 -8.48 -2.63 4.61
CA ILE A 22 -9.77 -2.33 3.96
C ILE A 22 -10.79 -1.85 4.99
N TYR A 23 -10.92 -2.55 6.13
CA TYR A 23 -11.87 -2.15 7.16
C TYR A 23 -11.55 -0.78 7.77
N ILE A 24 -10.27 -0.47 7.99
CA ILE A 24 -9.81 0.81 8.55
C ILE A 24 -10.05 1.95 7.57
N ASP A 25 -9.86 1.71 6.27
CA ASP A 25 -10.19 2.67 5.20
C ASP A 25 -11.67 3.07 5.24
N ASP A 26 -12.56 2.07 5.28
CA ASP A 26 -14.00 2.27 5.41
C ASP A 26 -14.33 3.03 6.71
N LEU A 27 -13.70 2.64 7.84
CA LEU A 27 -13.91 3.27 9.14
C LEU A 27 -13.46 4.74 9.20
N GLY A 28 -12.49 5.13 8.36
CA GLY A 28 -12.03 6.51 8.24
C GLY A 28 -13.16 7.47 7.89
N ASN A 29 -14.10 7.02 7.06
CA ASN A 29 -15.27 7.80 6.66
C ASN A 29 -16.37 7.78 7.72
N ASP A 30 -16.54 6.68 8.45
CA ASP A 30 -17.66 6.48 9.39
C ASP A 30 -17.37 7.00 10.80
N THR A 31 -16.19 6.70 11.36
CA THR A 31 -15.82 7.05 12.75
C THR A 31 -14.36 7.51 12.86
N PRO A 32 -14.00 8.69 12.34
CA PRO A 32 -12.62 9.18 12.32
C PRO A 32 -12.02 9.39 13.71
N THR A 33 -12.84 9.70 14.72
CA THR A 33 -12.38 9.87 16.11
C THR A 33 -11.81 8.58 16.71
N ALA A 34 -12.43 7.43 16.42
CA ALA A 34 -11.95 6.14 16.91
C ALA A 34 -10.58 5.77 16.33
N LEU A 35 -10.32 6.14 15.07
CA LEU A 35 -9.02 5.97 14.42
C LEU A 35 -7.98 6.96 14.95
N GLN A 36 -8.37 8.21 15.20
CA GLN A 36 -7.49 9.23 15.76
C GLN A 36 -6.94 8.83 17.15
N ASP A 37 -7.78 8.20 17.98
CA ASP A 37 -7.39 7.74 19.31
C ASP A 37 -6.70 6.36 19.31
N PHE A 38 -6.61 5.69 18.16
CA PHE A 38 -6.10 4.31 18.09
C PHE A 38 -4.66 4.21 18.62
N GLN A 39 -3.77 5.09 18.19
CA GLN A 39 -2.35 5.00 18.57
C GLN A 39 -2.10 5.30 20.05
N ILE A 40 -2.79 6.31 20.61
CA ILE A 40 -2.62 6.64 22.03
C ILE A 40 -3.14 5.48 22.89
N GLY A 41 -4.27 4.87 22.51
CA GLY A 41 -4.80 3.68 23.17
C GLY A 41 -3.85 2.49 23.07
N LEU A 42 -3.26 2.23 21.89
CA LEU A 42 -2.29 1.17 21.69
C LEU A 42 -1.05 1.34 22.61
N LEU A 43 -0.48 2.54 22.67
CA LEU A 43 0.68 2.85 23.50
C LEU A 43 0.38 2.77 25.01
N GLN A 44 -0.84 3.09 25.41
CA GLN A 44 -1.29 2.98 26.80
C GLN A 44 -1.74 1.56 27.17
N GLY A 45 -1.71 0.61 26.24
CA GLY A 45 -2.20 -0.76 26.47
C GLY A 45 -3.70 -0.83 26.72
N GLN A 46 -4.46 0.15 26.25
CA GLN A 46 -5.91 0.19 26.41
C GLN A 46 -6.60 -0.86 25.53
N VAL A 47 -7.72 -1.37 26.03
CA VAL A 47 -8.64 -2.17 25.22
C VAL A 47 -9.50 -1.20 24.43
N HIS A 48 -9.35 -1.18 23.11
CA HIS A 48 -10.24 -0.40 22.24
C HIS A 48 -11.68 -0.88 22.38
N GLU A 49 -12.63 0.04 22.53
CA GLU A 49 -14.06 -0.28 22.56
C GLU A 49 -14.52 -0.94 21.24
N ASN A 50 -13.93 -0.51 20.12
CA ASN A 50 -14.15 -1.16 18.84
C ASN A 50 -13.43 -2.53 18.83
N PRO A 51 -14.16 -3.66 18.72
CA PRO A 51 -13.58 -4.99 18.79
C PRO A 51 -12.64 -5.28 17.62
N VAL A 52 -12.86 -4.68 16.45
CA VAL A 52 -11.99 -4.84 15.28
C VAL A 52 -10.65 -4.13 15.51
N LEU A 53 -10.67 -2.92 16.06
CA LEU A 53 -9.44 -2.19 16.43
C LEU A 53 -8.67 -2.93 17.54
N HIS A 54 -9.37 -3.53 18.51
CA HIS A 54 -8.72 -4.40 19.49
C HIS A 54 -8.03 -5.61 18.85
N GLN A 55 -8.71 -6.28 17.91
CA GLN A 55 -8.11 -7.41 17.18
C GLN A 55 -6.96 -6.96 16.27
N PHE A 56 -7.02 -5.76 15.72
CA PHE A 56 -5.94 -5.18 14.95
C PHE A 56 -4.69 -4.95 15.82
N SER A 57 -4.84 -4.43 17.05
CA SER A 57 -3.73 -4.32 18.01
C SER A 57 -3.06 -5.66 18.31
N ASN A 58 -3.84 -6.74 18.45
CA ASN A 58 -3.30 -8.09 18.62
C ASN A 58 -2.59 -8.57 17.34
N HIS A 59 -3.19 -8.31 16.19
CA HIS A 59 -2.62 -8.67 14.89
C HIS A 59 -1.26 -8.01 14.63
N LEU A 60 -1.08 -6.74 15.01
CA LEU A 60 0.19 -6.03 14.93
C LEU A 60 1.28 -6.70 15.79
N ARG A 61 0.93 -7.20 16.98
CA ARG A 61 1.86 -7.96 17.83
C ARG A 61 2.24 -9.31 17.21
N ASP A 62 1.32 -9.95 16.50
CA ASP A 62 1.58 -11.24 15.86
C ASP A 62 2.57 -11.13 14.68
N MET A 63 2.83 -9.92 14.14
CA MET A 63 3.80 -9.72 13.06
C MET A 63 5.21 -10.20 13.45
N TYR A 64 5.59 -10.05 14.72
CA TYR A 64 6.89 -10.48 15.25
C TYR A 64 7.08 -12.01 15.20
N LEU A 65 6.00 -12.78 15.07
CA LEU A 65 6.07 -14.23 14.90
C LEU A 65 6.64 -14.63 13.54
N TYR A 66 6.46 -13.80 12.50
CA TYR A 66 6.76 -14.15 11.10
C TYR A 66 7.89 -13.33 10.47
N TRP A 67 8.08 -12.10 10.93
CA TRP A 67 9.14 -11.22 10.43
C TRP A 67 10.23 -11.00 11.49
N GLU A 68 11.43 -10.67 11.01
CA GLU A 68 12.55 -10.28 11.88
C GLU A 68 12.15 -8.99 12.64
N PRO A 69 12.52 -8.80 13.91
CA PRO A 69 12.07 -7.66 14.72
C PRO A 69 12.16 -6.26 14.09
N LEU A 70 13.24 -5.91 13.40
CA LEU A 70 13.36 -4.64 12.69
C LEU A 70 12.31 -4.55 11.57
N ILE A 71 12.16 -5.61 10.78
CA ILE A 71 11.18 -5.67 9.69
C ILE A 71 9.75 -5.61 10.24
N ALA A 72 9.46 -6.33 11.32
CA ALA A 72 8.17 -6.30 12.01
C ALA A 72 7.86 -4.90 12.56
N ASN A 73 8.84 -4.21 13.17
CA ASN A 73 8.69 -2.82 13.61
C ASN A 73 8.28 -1.92 12.43
N CYS A 74 8.96 -2.03 11.29
CA CYS A 74 8.65 -1.23 10.11
C CYS A 74 7.26 -1.54 9.54
N ILE A 75 6.83 -2.80 9.53
CA ILE A 75 5.47 -3.18 9.12
C ILE A 75 4.42 -2.56 10.05
N VAL A 76 4.64 -2.64 11.38
CA VAL A 76 3.75 -2.03 12.36
C VAL A 76 3.70 -0.52 12.18
N CYS A 77 4.85 0.16 12.01
CA CYS A 77 4.89 1.59 11.74
C CYS A 77 4.11 1.96 10.47
N ALA A 78 4.28 1.22 9.38
CA ALA A 78 3.53 1.47 8.14
C ALA A 78 2.02 1.32 8.32
N ALA A 79 1.58 0.35 9.13
CA ALA A 79 0.16 0.16 9.44
C ALA A 79 -0.41 1.30 10.29
N LEU A 80 0.37 1.83 11.23
CA LEU A 80 0.01 3.01 12.03
C LEU A 80 0.01 4.29 11.18
N GLU A 81 0.97 4.44 10.27
CA GLU A 81 0.96 5.53 9.29
C GLU A 81 -0.29 5.50 8.41
N PHE A 82 -0.74 4.32 8.01
CA PHE A 82 -2.00 4.17 7.26
C PHE A 82 -3.23 4.63 8.06
N VAL A 83 -3.33 4.27 9.35
CA VAL A 83 -4.41 4.77 10.21
C VAL A 83 -4.42 6.31 10.23
N ASN A 84 -3.25 6.94 10.33
CA ASN A 84 -3.15 8.41 10.23
C ASN A 84 -3.53 8.93 8.84
N GLY A 85 -3.21 8.18 7.78
CA GLY A 85 -3.61 8.47 6.40
C GLY A 85 -5.13 8.52 6.25
N CYS A 86 -5.83 7.48 6.70
CA CYS A 86 -7.31 7.44 6.66
C CYS A 86 -7.94 8.59 7.46
N VAL A 87 -7.38 8.91 8.64
CA VAL A 87 -7.82 10.08 9.43
C VAL A 87 -7.54 11.38 8.69
N LEU A 88 -6.40 11.50 8.01
CA LEU A 88 -6.04 12.70 7.24
C LEU A 88 -7.02 12.91 6.08
N GLU A 89 -7.33 11.86 5.33
CA GLU A 89 -8.25 11.92 4.17
C GLU A 89 -9.71 12.13 4.56
N SER A 90 -10.12 11.71 5.76
CA SER A 90 -11.49 11.93 6.24
C SER A 90 -11.75 13.32 6.81
N ARG A 91 -10.70 14.13 7.02
CA ARG A 91 -10.86 15.49 7.53
C ARG A 91 -11.45 16.41 6.46
N SER A 92 -12.53 17.11 6.81
CA SER A 92 -13.20 18.05 5.92
C SER A 92 -12.30 19.20 5.46
N GLU A 93 -11.36 19.64 6.30
CA GLU A 93 -10.39 20.67 5.94
C GLU A 93 -9.38 20.21 4.89
N ILE A 94 -9.17 18.90 4.76
CA ILE A 94 -8.26 18.30 3.77
C ILE A 94 -9.03 17.97 2.49
N GLN A 95 -10.24 17.41 2.58
CA GLN A 95 -11.08 17.09 1.42
C GLN A 95 -11.41 18.32 0.57
N GLY A 96 -11.62 19.48 1.20
CA GLY A 96 -11.87 20.75 0.51
C GLY A 96 -10.61 21.54 0.16
N MET A 97 -9.42 21.02 0.46
CA MET A 97 -8.17 21.74 0.28
C MET A 97 -7.78 21.77 -1.21
N ALA A 98 -7.60 22.97 -1.76
CA ALA A 98 -6.96 23.12 -3.05
C ALA A 98 -5.47 22.76 -2.95
N VAL A 99 -5.03 21.80 -3.76
CA VAL A 99 -3.61 21.46 -3.87
C VAL A 99 -2.86 22.59 -4.56
N SER A 100 -1.84 23.13 -3.88
CA SER A 100 -0.96 24.14 -4.46
C SER A 100 -0.09 23.53 -5.55
N SER A 101 0.02 24.19 -6.71
CA SER A 101 0.93 23.77 -7.78
C SER A 101 2.41 23.78 -7.37
N LEU A 102 2.75 24.53 -6.31
CA LEU A 102 4.11 24.57 -5.75
C LEU A 102 4.39 23.42 -4.78
N ALA A 103 3.39 22.63 -4.41
CA ALA A 103 3.51 21.53 -3.45
C ALA A 103 3.97 20.24 -4.13
N GLU A 104 5.08 20.25 -4.86
CA GLU A 104 5.59 19.16 -5.71
C GLU A 104 5.60 17.77 -5.03
N ARG A 105 5.92 17.72 -3.73
CA ARG A 105 6.02 16.46 -2.98
C ARG A 105 4.71 16.00 -2.33
N TRP A 106 3.68 16.85 -2.34
CA TRP A 106 2.39 16.55 -1.73
C TRP A 106 1.74 15.27 -2.27
N PRO A 107 1.67 15.05 -3.60
CA PRO A 107 1.01 13.86 -4.14
C PRO A 107 1.62 12.57 -3.61
N TYR A 108 2.97 12.47 -3.64
CA TYR A 108 3.66 11.29 -3.16
C TYR A 108 3.65 11.17 -1.64
N PHE A 109 3.69 12.29 -0.91
CA PHE A 109 3.55 12.30 0.55
C PHE A 109 2.21 11.70 0.99
N LEU A 110 1.10 12.13 0.37
CA LEU A 110 -0.22 11.60 0.68
C LEU A 110 -0.29 10.12 0.31
N ARG A 111 0.13 9.78 -0.92
CA ARG A 111 0.13 8.41 -1.44
C ARG A 111 0.90 7.44 -0.56
N ALA A 112 2.10 7.82 -0.11
CA ALA A 112 2.93 6.98 0.73
C ALA A 112 2.29 6.69 2.11
N LYS A 113 1.43 7.59 2.60
CA LYS A 113 0.68 7.38 3.85
C LYS A 113 -0.52 6.46 3.65
N THR A 114 -1.27 6.65 2.58
CA THR A 114 -2.56 5.98 2.37
C THR A 114 -2.42 4.69 1.55
N GLY A 115 -1.23 4.41 1.03
CA GLY A 115 -0.97 3.25 0.18
C GLY A 115 -0.58 1.95 0.85
N VAL A 116 -0.07 2.01 2.08
CA VAL A 116 0.40 0.83 2.83
C VAL A 116 1.51 0.03 2.11
N ALA A 117 2.12 0.59 1.06
CA ALA A 117 3.11 -0.10 0.24
C ALA A 117 4.31 -0.58 1.07
N ALA A 118 4.74 0.22 2.04
CA ALA A 118 5.83 -0.14 2.95
C ALA A 118 5.57 -1.46 3.69
N ALA A 119 4.36 -1.71 4.18
CA ALA A 119 4.04 -2.97 4.84
C ALA A 119 4.04 -4.13 3.83
N TYR A 120 3.39 -3.95 2.67
CA TYR A 120 3.32 -4.99 1.65
C TYR A 120 4.70 -5.38 1.12
N THR A 121 5.57 -4.41 0.85
CA THR A 121 6.97 -4.63 0.47
C THR A 121 7.70 -5.50 1.49
N LEU A 122 7.61 -5.16 2.77
CA LEU A 122 8.33 -5.88 3.82
C LEU A 122 7.75 -7.29 4.05
N MET A 123 6.44 -7.47 3.84
CA MET A 123 5.77 -8.77 3.91
C MET A 123 6.19 -9.75 2.78
N ILE A 124 6.88 -9.27 1.74
CA ILE A 124 7.53 -10.13 0.72
C ILE A 124 8.64 -10.99 1.36
N PHE A 125 9.27 -10.53 2.44
CA PHE A 125 10.51 -11.11 2.98
C PHE A 125 10.35 -11.62 4.43
N PRO A 126 9.63 -12.74 4.66
CA PRO A 126 9.51 -13.34 5.99
C PRO A 126 10.83 -13.94 6.48
N LYS A 127 11.05 -13.98 7.80
CA LYS A 127 12.32 -14.44 8.39
C LYS A 127 12.64 -15.91 8.14
N SER A 128 11.63 -16.72 7.82
CA SER A 128 11.79 -18.13 7.45
C SER A 128 12.53 -18.32 6.12
N ASN A 129 12.32 -17.41 5.16
CA ASN A 129 12.85 -17.54 3.81
C ASN A 129 13.92 -16.49 3.49
N ASN A 130 13.84 -15.31 4.10
CA ASN A 130 14.76 -14.19 3.87
C ASN A 130 15.24 -13.59 5.20
N PRO A 131 16.00 -14.33 6.02
CA PRO A 131 16.49 -13.85 7.32
C PRO A 131 17.55 -12.75 7.21
N ASP A 132 18.30 -12.70 6.10
CA ASP A 132 19.36 -11.70 5.88
C ASP A 132 18.79 -10.45 5.19
N ILE A 133 18.52 -9.43 6.01
CA ILE A 133 17.96 -8.13 5.59
C ILE A 133 18.84 -7.44 4.54
N SER A 134 20.16 -7.64 4.57
CA SER A 134 21.08 -7.01 3.63
C SER A 134 20.84 -7.44 2.17
N LYS A 135 20.14 -8.56 1.95
CA LYS A 135 19.83 -9.07 0.61
C LYS A 135 18.70 -8.34 -0.09
N PHE A 136 17.86 -7.60 0.63
CA PHE A 136 16.67 -6.97 0.05
C PHE A 136 16.43 -5.52 0.51
N ILE A 137 17.06 -5.06 1.60
CA ILE A 137 16.72 -3.75 2.20
C ILE A 137 16.90 -2.56 1.24
N GLN A 138 17.90 -2.62 0.36
CA GLN A 138 18.12 -1.57 -0.65
C GLN A 138 16.97 -1.49 -1.68
N ALA A 139 16.19 -2.57 -1.83
CA ALA A 139 15.04 -2.61 -2.73
C ALA A 139 13.74 -2.09 -2.12
N VAL A 140 13.68 -1.90 -0.81
CA VAL A 140 12.41 -1.58 -0.15
C VAL A 140 11.79 -0.29 -0.71
N ALA A 141 12.59 0.75 -0.89
CA ALA A 141 12.09 2.02 -1.43
C ALA A 141 11.58 1.89 -2.88
N ASP A 142 12.32 1.17 -3.73
CA ASP A 142 11.90 0.93 -5.11
C ASP A 142 10.62 0.07 -5.18
N ILE A 143 10.52 -0.98 -4.37
CA ILE A 143 9.33 -1.84 -4.32
C ILE A 143 8.11 -1.02 -3.85
N ASN A 144 8.28 -0.12 -2.89
CA ASN A 144 7.20 0.79 -2.47
C ASN A 144 6.69 1.63 -3.66
N VAL A 145 7.60 2.28 -4.39
CA VAL A 145 7.27 3.05 -5.59
C VAL A 145 6.53 2.18 -6.61
N PHE A 146 7.03 0.97 -6.88
CA PHE A 146 6.35 0.06 -7.80
C PHE A 146 4.93 -0.25 -7.34
N ILE A 147 4.72 -0.61 -6.07
CA ILE A 147 3.40 -0.96 -5.53
C ILE A 147 2.44 0.23 -5.68
N ASP A 148 2.87 1.41 -5.22
CA ASP A 148 2.04 2.59 -5.22
C ASP A 148 1.63 3.00 -6.64
N LEU A 149 2.61 3.17 -7.53
CA LEU A 149 2.38 3.65 -8.89
C LEU A 149 1.65 2.62 -9.76
N THR A 150 1.96 1.33 -9.61
CA THR A 150 1.25 0.27 -10.35
C THR A 150 -0.23 0.26 -9.97
N ASN A 151 -0.53 0.43 -8.68
CA ASN A 151 -1.91 0.54 -8.24
C ASN A 151 -2.57 1.79 -8.83
N ASP A 152 -1.95 2.98 -8.74
CA ASP A 152 -2.51 4.22 -9.28
C ASP A 152 -2.82 4.11 -10.78
N VAL A 153 -1.96 3.45 -11.55
CA VAL A 153 -2.20 3.21 -12.99
C VAL A 153 -3.34 2.23 -13.23
N LEU A 154 -3.33 1.08 -12.54
CA LEU A 154 -4.31 0.02 -12.76
C LEU A 154 -5.67 0.29 -12.11
N SER A 155 -5.73 1.21 -11.14
CA SER A 155 -6.97 1.68 -10.53
C SER A 155 -7.54 2.92 -11.23
N PHE A 156 -6.74 3.66 -12.00
CA PHE A 156 -7.17 4.92 -12.61
C PHE A 156 -8.50 4.84 -13.37
N TYR A 157 -8.71 3.76 -14.12
CA TYR A 157 -9.94 3.55 -14.88
C TYR A 157 -11.18 3.52 -13.99
N LYS A 158 -11.18 2.74 -12.90
CA LYS A 158 -12.31 2.68 -11.97
C LYS A 158 -12.55 4.03 -11.27
N GLU A 159 -11.49 4.80 -11.03
CA GLU A 159 -11.54 6.09 -10.32
C GLU A 159 -12.17 7.17 -11.17
N ILE A 160 -11.80 7.24 -12.46
CA ILE A 160 -12.47 8.14 -13.42
C ILE A 160 -13.96 7.83 -13.51
N LEU A 161 -14.33 6.54 -13.60
CA LEU A 161 -15.73 6.14 -13.69
C LEU A 161 -16.53 6.48 -12.42
N ALA A 162 -15.87 6.55 -11.26
CA ALA A 162 -16.45 7.00 -10.00
C ALA A 162 -16.45 8.54 -9.85
N GLY A 163 -15.86 9.28 -10.80
CA GLY A 163 -15.71 10.73 -10.71
C GLY A 163 -14.67 11.18 -9.66
N GLU A 164 -13.77 10.29 -9.25
CA GLU A 164 -12.73 10.58 -8.27
C GLU A 164 -11.64 11.45 -8.90
N VAL A 165 -11.46 12.65 -8.35
CA VAL A 165 -10.42 13.62 -8.75
C VAL A 165 -9.38 13.87 -7.67
N ALA A 166 -9.56 13.28 -6.48
CA ALA A 166 -8.65 13.38 -5.35
C ALA A 166 -7.69 12.18 -5.28
N ASN A 167 -7.14 11.76 -6.43
CA ASN A 167 -6.18 10.66 -6.53
C ASN A 167 -4.77 11.14 -6.89
N TYR A 168 -3.81 10.23 -6.84
CA TYR A 168 -2.40 10.54 -7.08
C TYR A 168 -2.16 11.18 -8.46
N ILE A 169 -2.79 10.67 -9.52
CA ILE A 169 -2.59 11.16 -10.89
C ILE A 169 -3.07 12.61 -11.03
N HIS A 170 -4.25 12.95 -10.53
CA HIS A 170 -4.77 14.32 -10.57
C HIS A 170 -3.94 15.27 -9.69
N ASN A 171 -3.56 14.83 -8.49
CA ASN A 171 -2.71 15.61 -7.60
C ASN A 171 -1.33 15.88 -8.24
N LYS A 172 -0.72 14.86 -8.87
CA LYS A 172 0.57 14.99 -9.58
C LYS A 172 0.45 15.94 -10.77
N SER A 173 -0.57 15.77 -11.62
CA SER A 173 -0.87 16.67 -12.75
C SER A 173 -1.01 18.13 -12.29
N THR A 174 -1.68 18.38 -11.16
CA THR A 174 -1.82 19.72 -10.59
C THR A 174 -0.47 20.33 -10.19
N THR A 175 0.42 19.54 -9.58
CA THR A 175 1.73 20.01 -9.11
C THR A 175 2.79 20.12 -10.20
N THR A 176 2.67 19.35 -11.29
CA THR A 176 3.60 19.43 -12.44
C THR A 176 3.13 20.39 -13.52
N GLY A 177 1.83 20.70 -13.56
CA GLY A 177 1.20 21.46 -14.66
C GLY A 177 1.04 20.65 -15.95
N GLU A 178 1.29 19.34 -15.91
CA GLU A 178 1.11 18.42 -17.03
C GLU A 178 -0.36 18.00 -17.17
N THR A 179 -0.75 17.49 -18.34
CA THR A 179 -2.08 16.90 -18.50
C THR A 179 -2.21 15.60 -17.71
N VAL A 180 -3.44 15.24 -17.35
CA VAL A 180 -3.75 13.99 -16.65
C VAL A 180 -3.26 12.77 -17.44
N ASP A 181 -3.47 12.74 -18.76
CA ASP A 181 -3.03 11.65 -19.64
C ASP A 181 -1.50 11.50 -19.66
N ALA A 182 -0.77 12.62 -19.81
CA ALA A 182 0.70 12.61 -19.78
C ALA A 182 1.23 12.16 -18.40
N THR A 183 0.56 12.58 -17.33
CA THR A 183 0.90 12.18 -15.96
C THR A 183 0.69 10.68 -15.74
N LEU A 184 -0.39 10.11 -16.28
CA LEU A 184 -0.67 8.67 -16.24
C LEU A 184 0.39 7.87 -17.00
N GLU A 185 0.72 8.28 -18.23
CA GLU A 185 1.75 7.64 -19.06
C GLU A 185 3.12 7.68 -18.38
N CYS A 186 3.52 8.84 -17.86
CA CYS A 186 4.77 9.02 -17.11
C CYS A 186 4.82 8.10 -15.88
N THR A 187 3.71 8.02 -15.13
CA THR A 187 3.60 7.16 -13.94
C THR A 187 3.70 5.67 -14.29
N ALA A 188 3.08 5.23 -15.40
CA ALA A 188 3.22 3.86 -15.90
C ALA A 188 4.66 3.54 -16.30
N GLN A 189 5.33 4.46 -17.00
CA GLN A 189 6.74 4.28 -17.39
C GLN A 189 7.67 4.23 -16.18
N GLU A 190 7.39 5.03 -15.14
CA GLU A 190 8.13 5.00 -13.87
C GLU A 190 7.96 3.67 -13.14
N ALA A 191 6.74 3.12 -13.10
CA ALA A 191 6.47 1.80 -12.52
C ALA A 191 7.23 0.68 -13.26
N ILE A 192 7.22 0.68 -14.60
CA ILE A 192 7.96 -0.29 -15.43
C ILE A 192 9.47 -0.18 -15.17
N SER A 193 10.01 1.04 -15.22
CA SER A 193 11.45 1.27 -15.03
C SER A 193 11.90 0.85 -13.63
N THR A 194 11.03 1.03 -12.63
CA THR A 194 11.28 0.60 -11.25
C THR A 194 11.27 -0.92 -11.13
N TYR A 195 10.33 -1.62 -11.80
CA TYR A 195 10.34 -3.08 -11.87
C TYR A 195 11.64 -3.64 -12.44
N ASP A 196 12.10 -3.08 -13.55
CA ASP A 196 13.34 -3.50 -14.22
C ASP A 196 14.56 -3.28 -13.32
N ARG A 197 14.62 -2.13 -12.66
CA ARG A 197 15.69 -1.78 -11.71
C ARG A 197 15.73 -2.78 -10.56
N ILE A 198 14.64 -3.03 -9.84
CA ILE A 198 14.58 -4.02 -8.74
C ILE A 198 15.02 -5.40 -9.24
N SER A 199 14.50 -5.81 -10.40
CA SER A 199 14.77 -7.12 -11.00
C SER A 199 16.22 -7.29 -11.44
N SER A 200 17.00 -6.21 -11.57
CA SER A 200 18.41 -6.24 -11.98
C SER A 200 19.37 -6.50 -10.82
N TYR A 201 19.10 -5.96 -9.61
CA TYR A 201 20.04 -6.06 -8.49
C TYR A 201 19.59 -7.01 -7.37
N LEU A 202 18.31 -7.35 -7.23
CA LEU A 202 17.91 -8.45 -6.35
C LEU A 202 18.44 -9.79 -6.90
N GLN A 203 18.91 -10.66 -6.01
CA GLN A 203 19.45 -11.97 -6.37
C GLN A 203 18.86 -13.09 -5.49
N GLY A 204 18.97 -14.34 -5.96
CA GLY A 204 18.54 -15.53 -5.23
C GLY A 204 17.09 -15.47 -4.75
N SER A 205 16.85 -15.95 -3.52
CA SER A 205 15.50 -16.02 -2.93
C SER A 205 14.78 -14.68 -2.86
N ALA A 206 15.51 -13.57 -2.66
CA ALA A 206 14.91 -12.24 -2.63
C ALA A 206 14.36 -11.82 -4.00
N ARG A 207 15.10 -12.14 -5.09
CA ARG A 207 14.64 -11.89 -6.46
C ARG A 207 13.41 -12.74 -6.80
N ASP A 208 13.41 -14.00 -6.40
CA ASP A 208 12.30 -14.92 -6.67
C ASP A 208 11.03 -14.50 -5.91
N ALA A 209 11.18 -14.07 -4.65
CA ALA A 209 10.09 -13.52 -3.85
C ALA A 209 9.54 -12.23 -4.48
N TRP A 210 10.41 -11.31 -4.90
CA TRP A 210 10.03 -10.09 -5.62
C TRP A 210 9.24 -10.38 -6.90
N LYS A 211 9.76 -11.24 -7.79
CA LYS A 211 9.09 -11.58 -9.05
C LYS A 211 7.73 -12.24 -8.82
N THR A 212 7.65 -13.13 -7.82
CA THR A 212 6.39 -13.76 -7.41
C THR A 212 5.38 -12.72 -6.95
N PHE A 213 5.83 -11.75 -6.15
CA PHE A 213 5.02 -10.64 -5.69
C PHE A 213 4.53 -9.78 -6.85
N ALA A 214 5.42 -9.26 -7.68
CA ALA A 214 5.08 -8.36 -8.77
C ALA A 214 4.09 -9.01 -9.76
N ASN A 215 4.35 -10.24 -10.20
CA ASN A 215 3.45 -10.97 -11.09
C ASN A 215 2.09 -11.21 -10.44
N GLY A 216 2.07 -11.62 -9.17
CA GLY A 216 0.83 -11.84 -8.45
C GLY A 216 0.05 -10.56 -8.15
N TYR A 217 0.73 -9.43 -8.01
CA TYR A 217 0.13 -8.11 -7.79
C TYR A 217 -0.53 -7.59 -9.06
N ILE A 218 0.13 -7.72 -10.20
CA ILE A 218 -0.47 -7.43 -11.52
C ILE A 218 -1.66 -8.36 -11.76
N ALA A 219 -1.49 -9.67 -11.55
CA ALA A 219 -2.56 -10.66 -11.69
C ALA A 219 -3.78 -10.33 -10.82
N PHE A 220 -3.57 -9.87 -9.58
CA PHE A 220 -4.65 -9.41 -8.72
C PHE A 220 -5.44 -8.25 -9.35
N HIS A 221 -4.78 -7.25 -9.93
CA HIS A 221 -5.49 -6.13 -10.53
C HIS A 221 -6.31 -6.55 -11.77
N VAL A 222 -5.72 -7.35 -12.68
CA VAL A 222 -6.39 -7.73 -13.93
C VAL A 222 -7.49 -8.79 -13.76
N THR A 223 -7.51 -9.50 -12.63
CA THR A 223 -8.52 -10.56 -12.37
C THR A 223 -9.65 -10.12 -11.46
N GLN A 224 -9.49 -9.04 -10.69
CA GLN A 224 -10.51 -8.59 -9.75
C GLN A 224 -11.49 -7.62 -10.42
N ASP A 225 -12.79 -7.91 -10.32
CA ASP A 225 -13.86 -7.07 -10.89
C ASP A 225 -13.83 -5.63 -10.35
N ARG A 226 -13.28 -5.42 -9.13
CA ARG A 226 -13.08 -4.10 -8.52
C ARG A 226 -12.41 -3.10 -9.46
N TYR A 227 -11.43 -3.52 -10.25
CA TYR A 227 -10.66 -2.62 -11.11
C TYR A 227 -11.28 -2.40 -12.49
N ARG A 228 -12.29 -3.21 -12.86
CA ARG A 228 -13.05 -3.09 -14.11
C ARG A 228 -12.20 -3.14 -15.38
N LEU A 229 -10.98 -3.69 -15.30
CA LEU A 229 -10.04 -3.78 -16.43
C LEU A 229 -10.50 -4.72 -17.54
N ARG A 230 -11.47 -5.60 -17.26
CA ARG A 230 -12.16 -6.42 -18.28
C ARG A 230 -12.93 -5.57 -19.30
N GLU A 231 -13.38 -4.37 -18.92
CA GLU A 231 -14.07 -3.44 -19.81
C GLU A 231 -13.12 -2.78 -20.84
N LEU A 232 -11.80 -2.94 -20.64
CA LEU A 232 -10.74 -2.46 -21.51
C LEU A 232 -10.05 -3.60 -22.28
N ASP A 233 -10.59 -4.81 -22.25
CA ASP A 233 -9.95 -6.02 -22.80
C ASP A 233 -8.57 -6.34 -22.18
N LEU A 234 -8.32 -5.87 -20.95
CA LEU A 234 -7.06 -6.10 -20.21
C LEU A 234 -7.17 -7.20 -19.13
N GLY A 235 -8.36 -7.78 -18.94
CA GLY A 235 -8.58 -8.85 -17.98
C GLY A 235 -8.18 -10.23 -18.53
N VAL A 236 -7.77 -11.14 -17.64
CA VAL A 236 -7.56 -12.56 -17.99
C VAL A 236 -8.88 -13.32 -17.77
N GLU A 237 -9.25 -14.17 -18.74
CA GLU A 237 -10.38 -15.12 -18.62
C GLU A 237 -10.18 -16.11 -17.44
#